data_AF-A0A8J5N0V0-F1
#
_entry.id   AF-A0A8J5N0V0-F1
#
_cell.length_a   1.000
_cell.length_b   1.000
_cell.length_c   1.000
_cell.angle_alpha   90.00
_cell.angle_beta   90.00
_cell.angle_gamma   90.00
#
_symmetry.space_group_name_H-M   'P 1'
#
loop_
_entity.id
_entity.type
_entity.pdbx_description
1 polymer ?
#
loop_
_entity_poly.entity_id
_entity_poly.type
_entity_poly.pdbx_seq_one_letter_code
_entity_poly.pdbx_strand_id
1 'polypeptide(L)'
;MTAQLSHNALGPDAGVGIRYCLDGSLFNIRHLEVYTKTLTTQVIELQYADDCAIMTHNRESMQRALDMISGIYSSLDLQINTQKTEIFVQPIVPPIEAPQFYINGDPIKI
;
A
#
# COMPACT_ATOMS: atom_id res chain seq x y z
N MET A 1 -12.87 -9.92 7.01
CA MET A 1 -12.23 -9.41 8.25
C MET A 1 -10.72 -9.47 8.04
N THR A 2 -10.19 -8.68 7.11
CA THR A 2 -8.78 -8.77 6.64
C THR A 2 -8.07 -7.41 6.68
N ALA A 3 -8.79 -6.30 6.47
CA ALA A 3 -8.23 -4.95 6.37
C ALA A 3 -7.49 -4.41 7.63
N GLN A 4 -7.76 -4.93 8.84
CA GLN A 4 -7.08 -4.45 10.06
C GLN A 4 -5.75 -5.14 10.36
N LEU A 5 -5.48 -6.31 9.77
CA LEU A 5 -4.31 -7.12 10.13
C LEU A 5 -3.00 -6.55 9.56
N SER A 6 -3.02 -5.96 8.36
CA SER A 6 -1.84 -5.42 7.68
C SER A 6 -1.37 -4.08 8.28
N HIS A 7 -2.28 -3.19 8.65
CA HIS A 7 -1.94 -1.85 9.15
C HIS A 7 -1.13 -1.87 10.46
N ASN A 8 -1.43 -2.77 11.39
CA ASN A 8 -0.72 -2.83 12.67
C ASN A 8 0.67 -3.46 12.57
N ALA A 9 0.90 -4.30 11.57
CA ALA A 9 2.09 -5.13 11.50
C ALA A 9 3.24 -4.48 10.69
N LEU A 10 2.95 -3.55 9.77
CA LEU A 10 3.98 -2.86 8.96
C LEU A 10 4.54 -1.59 9.61
N GLY A 11 3.91 -1.11 10.68
CA GLY A 11 4.28 0.12 11.38
C GLY A 11 3.60 1.38 10.81
N PRO A 12 3.64 2.49 11.57
CA PRO A 12 2.85 3.69 11.26
C PRO A 12 3.24 4.42 9.97
N ASP A 13 4.44 4.18 9.42
CA ASP A 13 4.98 4.93 8.27
C ASP A 13 5.20 4.07 7.02
N ALA A 14 4.62 2.87 6.98
CA ALA A 14 4.78 1.97 5.84
C ALA A 14 3.85 2.30 4.66
N GLY A 15 2.69 2.88 4.94
CA GLY A 15 1.65 3.19 3.95
C GLY A 15 1.81 4.51 3.24
N VAL A 16 0.81 4.83 2.41
CA VAL A 16 0.63 6.15 1.83
C VAL A 16 -0.25 7.00 2.73
N GLY A 17 0.26 8.18 3.12
CA GLY A 17 -0.48 9.13 3.93
C GLY A 17 -1.53 9.87 3.11
N ILE A 18 -2.81 9.68 3.44
CA ILE A 18 -3.94 10.43 2.88
C ILE A 18 -4.32 11.54 3.84
N ARG A 19 -4.18 12.77 3.38
CA ARG A 19 -4.64 13.97 4.08
C ARG A 19 -6.06 14.29 3.63
N TYR A 20 -6.99 14.43 4.57
CA TYR A 20 -8.40 14.65 4.27
C TYR A 20 -9.07 15.62 5.26
N CYS A 21 -10.19 16.21 4.85
CA CYS A 21 -11.07 17.02 5.68
C CYS A 21 -12.50 16.49 5.53
N LEU A 22 -13.23 16.34 6.64
CA LEU A 22 -14.64 15.89 6.60
C LEU A 22 -15.62 17.04 6.40
N ASP A 23 -15.16 18.29 6.50
CA ASP A 23 -15.95 19.49 6.31
C ASP A 23 -15.63 20.22 4.99
N GLY A 24 -16.64 20.90 4.44
CA GLY A 24 -16.50 21.78 3.28
C GLY A 24 -16.99 21.20 1.94
N SER A 25 -16.94 22.05 0.91
CA SER A 25 -17.25 21.66 -0.47
C SER A 25 -16.09 20.86 -1.07
N LEU A 26 -16.39 19.76 -1.76
CA LEU A 26 -15.43 18.85 -2.39
C LEU A 26 -14.38 19.57 -3.26
N PHE A 27 -14.75 20.70 -3.88
CA PHE A 27 -13.89 21.43 -4.81
C PHE A 27 -13.05 22.54 -4.16
N ASN A 28 -13.13 22.73 -2.84
CA ASN A 28 -12.33 23.73 -2.14
C ASN A 28 -11.09 23.12 -1.47
N ILE A 29 -10.05 22.87 -2.28
CA ILE A 29 -8.78 22.28 -1.84
C ILE A 29 -8.05 23.08 -0.75
N ARG A 30 -8.33 24.38 -0.59
CA ARG A 30 -7.71 25.22 0.47
C ARG A 30 -8.02 24.72 1.88
N HIS A 31 -9.09 23.93 2.07
CA HIS A 31 -9.39 23.34 3.37
C HIS A 31 -8.34 22.33 3.83
N LEU A 32 -7.59 21.70 2.91
CA LEU A 32 -6.47 20.81 3.25
C LEU A 32 -5.27 21.56 3.84
N GLU A 33 -5.25 22.90 3.76
CA GLU A 33 -4.25 23.76 4.40
C GLU A 33 -4.65 24.12 5.84
N VAL A 34 -5.91 23.92 6.22
CA VAL A 34 -6.41 24.23 7.56
C VAL A 34 -6.07 23.08 8.50
N TYR A 35 -4.93 23.21 9.19
CA TYR A 35 -4.38 22.17 10.06
C TYR A 35 -5.37 21.64 11.11
N THR A 36 -6.20 22.51 11.71
CA THR A 36 -7.13 22.13 12.78
C THR A 36 -8.30 21.25 12.31
N LYS A 37 -8.58 21.21 11.01
CA LYS A 37 -9.70 20.48 10.41
C LYS A 37 -9.24 19.31 9.55
N THR A 38 -7.94 19.23 9.34
CA THR A 38 -7.34 18.25 8.46
C THR A 38 -6.85 17.07 9.26
N LEU A 39 -7.31 15.88 8.87
CA LEU A 39 -6.89 14.60 9.42
C LEU A 39 -5.95 13.92 8.44
N THR A 40 -5.17 12.98 8.95
CA THR A 40 -4.32 12.11 8.14
C THR A 40 -4.60 10.67 8.51
N THR A 41 -4.73 9.82 7.51
CA THR A 41 -4.78 8.36 7.68
C THR A 41 -3.71 7.72 6.81
N GLN A 42 -3.17 6.60 7.26
CA GLN A 42 -2.24 5.80 6.47
C GLN A 42 -3.03 4.71 5.77
N VAL A 43 -2.78 4.53 4.48
CA VAL A 43 -3.40 3.48 3.67
C VAL A 43 -2.30 2.63 3.08
N ILE A 44 -2.28 1.35 3.47
CA ILE A 44 -1.33 0.36 2.97
C ILE A 44 -2.00 -0.55 1.96
N GLU A 45 -3.29 -0.81 2.12
CA GLU A 45 -3.99 -1.87 1.41
C GLU A 45 -5.38 -1.39 0.98
N LEU A 46 -5.72 -1.69 -0.28
CA LEU A 46 -7.02 -1.45 -0.89
C LEU A 46 -7.54 -2.79 -1.39
N GLN A 47 -8.54 -3.34 -0.70
CA GLN A 47 -9.16 -4.63 -1.04
C GLN A 47 -10.55 -4.44 -1.64
N TYR A 48 -10.85 -5.19 -2.68
CA TYR A 48 -12.20 -5.33 -3.21
C TYR A 48 -12.41 -6.75 -3.76
N ALA A 49 -13.35 -7.49 -3.16
CA ALA A 49 -13.56 -8.91 -3.48
C ALA A 49 -12.24 -9.71 -3.36
N ASP A 50 -11.79 -10.34 -4.43
CA ASP A 50 -10.54 -11.08 -4.55
C ASP A 50 -9.34 -10.22 -4.98
N ASP A 51 -9.58 -8.98 -5.42
CA ASP A 51 -8.53 -8.05 -5.80
C ASP A 51 -7.96 -7.30 -4.58
N CYS A 52 -6.64 -7.16 -4.55
CA CYS A 52 -5.91 -6.39 -3.55
C CYS A 52 -4.83 -5.54 -4.20
N ALA A 53 -4.76 -4.27 -3.81
CA ALA A 53 -3.68 -3.36 -4.16
C ALA A 53 -2.96 -2.88 -2.90
N ILE A 54 -1.62 -2.90 -2.95
CA ILE A 54 -0.76 -2.48 -1.85
C ILE A 54 -0.07 -1.16 -2.23
N MET A 55 0.00 -0.22 -1.30
CA MET A 55 0.59 1.10 -1.50
C MET A 55 1.57 1.42 -0.36
N THR A 56 2.84 1.67 -0.72
CA THR A 56 3.89 2.03 0.25
C THR A 56 4.84 3.06 -0.34
N HIS A 57 5.50 3.86 0.51
CA HIS A 57 6.42 4.92 0.05
C HIS A 57 7.84 4.47 -0.29
N ASN A 58 8.26 3.28 0.13
CA ASN A 58 9.64 2.79 -0.09
C ASN A 58 9.66 1.30 -0.41
N ARG A 59 10.76 0.88 -1.03
CA ARG A 59 10.97 -0.49 -1.52
C ARG A 59 10.93 -1.51 -0.39
N GLU A 60 11.54 -1.19 0.74
CA GLU A 60 11.66 -2.07 1.91
C GLU A 60 10.30 -2.32 2.56
N SER A 61 9.43 -1.31 2.58
CA SER A 61 8.06 -1.43 3.08
C SER A 61 7.19 -2.21 2.10
N MET A 62 7.36 -2.00 0.79
CA MET A 62 6.66 -2.79 -0.23
C MET A 62 7.01 -4.29 -0.09
N GLN A 63 8.30 -4.64 -0.01
CA GLN A 63 8.70 -6.05 0.13
C GLN A 63 8.12 -6.67 1.42
N ARG A 64 8.21 -5.95 2.55
CA ARG A 64 7.60 -6.41 3.81
C ARG A 64 6.09 -6.60 3.72
N ALA A 65 5.40 -5.71 2.99
CA ALA A 65 3.97 -5.82 2.78
C ALA A 65 3.62 -7.05 1.92
N LEU A 66 4.40 -7.32 0.86
CA LEU A 66 4.24 -8.51 0.03
C LEU A 66 4.46 -9.80 0.82
N ASP A 67 5.51 -9.88 1.64
CA ASP A 67 5.81 -11.04 2.47
C ASP A 67 4.67 -11.30 3.48
N MET A 68 4.15 -10.23 4.06
CA MET A 68 3.03 -10.30 5.01
C MET A 68 1.72 -10.74 4.35
N ILE A 69 1.36 -10.12 3.23
CA ILE A 69 0.14 -10.48 2.50
C ILE A 69 0.24 -11.92 1.99
N SER A 70 1.40 -12.36 1.50
CA SER A 70 1.63 -13.76 1.14
C SER A 70 1.39 -14.71 2.32
N GLY A 71 1.90 -14.38 3.52
CA GLY A 71 1.66 -15.16 4.73
C GLY A 71 0.19 -15.19 5.15
N ILE A 72 -0.51 -14.06 5.10
CA ILE A 72 -1.94 -13.97 5.43
C ILE A 72 -2.76 -14.80 4.45
N TYR A 73 -2.58 -14.64 3.15
CA TYR A 73 -3.30 -15.40 2.13
C TYR A 73 -3.02 -16.90 2.27
N SER A 74 -1.76 -17.29 2.51
CA SER A 74 -1.41 -18.70 2.74
C SER A 74 -2.12 -19.28 3.97
N SER A 75 -2.30 -18.51 5.05
CA SER A 75 -3.06 -18.93 6.24
C SER A 75 -4.57 -19.05 6.02
N LEU A 76 -5.07 -18.48 4.92
CA LEU A 76 -6.46 -18.58 4.47
C LEU A 76 -6.63 -19.66 3.37
N ASP A 77 -5.61 -20.49 3.16
CA ASP A 77 -5.54 -21.48 2.07
C ASP A 77 -5.69 -20.85 0.66
N LEU A 78 -5.27 -19.58 0.53
CA LEU A 78 -5.23 -18.84 -0.74
C LEU A 78 -3.80 -18.72 -1.26
N GLN A 79 -3.66 -18.69 -2.59
CA GLN A 79 -2.37 -18.50 -3.24
C GLN A 79 -2.39 -17.24 -4.11
N ILE A 80 -1.38 -16.38 -3.92
CA ILE A 80 -1.18 -15.21 -4.77
C ILE A 80 -0.59 -15.65 -6.11
N ASN A 81 -1.19 -15.21 -7.20
CA ASN A 81 -0.68 -15.49 -8.54
C ASN A 81 0.40 -14.47 -8.91
N THR A 82 1.67 -14.86 -8.79
CA THR A 82 2.83 -14.01 -9.09
C THR A 82 2.93 -13.60 -10.57
N GLN A 83 2.35 -14.37 -11.48
CA GLN A 83 2.30 -14.03 -12.91
C GLN A 83 1.28 -12.92 -13.23
N LYS A 84 0.26 -12.76 -12.39
CA LYS A 84 -0.77 -11.72 -12.52
C LYS A 84 -0.52 -10.50 -11.62
N THR A 85 0.35 -10.65 -10.64
CA THR A 85 0.69 -9.56 -9.73
C THR A 85 1.68 -8.64 -10.42
N GLU A 86 1.42 -7.34 -10.39
CA GLU A 86 2.28 -6.31 -10.97
C GLU A 86 2.57 -5.22 -9.93
N ILE A 87 3.74 -4.61 -10.02
CA ILE A 87 4.14 -3.51 -9.14
C ILE A 87 4.36 -2.25 -9.95
N PHE A 88 3.59 -1.22 -9.64
CA PHE A 88 3.76 0.09 -10.23
C PHE A 88 4.71 0.93 -9.37
N VAL A 89 5.85 1.31 -9.93
CA VAL A 89 6.82 2.18 -9.27
C VAL A 89 6.70 3.59 -9.84
N GLN A 90 6.44 4.57 -8.98
CA GLN A 90 6.44 5.98 -9.35
C GLN A 90 7.69 6.68 -8.77
N PRO A 91 8.81 6.72 -9.50
CA PRO A 91 10.03 7.36 -9.03
C PRO A 91 9.90 8.90 -9.07
N ILE A 92 10.39 9.57 -8.02
CA ILE A 92 10.65 11.03 -8.06
C ILE A 92 11.90 11.31 -8.90
N VAL A 93 12.88 10.40 -8.85
CA VAL A 93 14.12 10.43 -9.63
C VAL A 93 14.31 9.06 -10.27
N PRO A 94 14.65 8.96 -11.58
CA PRO A 94 14.88 7.68 -12.23
C PRO A 94 15.92 6.86 -11.45
N PRO A 95 15.60 5.62 -11.04
CA PRO A 95 16.52 4.81 -10.26
C PRO A 95 17.66 4.30 -11.15
N ILE A 96 18.85 4.18 -10.56
CA ILE A 96 20.04 3.64 -11.24
C ILE A 96 19.80 2.18 -11.65
N GLU A 97 19.10 1.43 -10.81
CA GLU A 97 18.67 0.06 -11.07
C GLU A 97 17.16 -0.07 -10.83
N ALA A 98 16.48 -0.81 -11.69
CA ALA A 98 15.08 -1.13 -11.47
C ALA A 98 14.95 -1.92 -10.14
N PRO A 99 14.00 -1.56 -9.26
CA PRO A 99 13.78 -2.35 -8.06
C PRO A 99 13.37 -3.77 -8.46
N GLN A 100 13.52 -4.70 -7.53
CA GLN A 100 13.05 -6.07 -7.67
C GLN A 100 12.30 -6.44 -6.40
N PHE A 101 11.23 -7.18 -6.59
CA PHE A 101 10.33 -7.61 -5.54
C PHE A 101 9.99 -9.08 -5.73
N TYR A 102 9.67 -9.74 -4.63
CA TYR A 102 9.43 -11.17 -4.61
C TYR A 102 8.18 -11.50 -3.80
N ILE A 103 7.47 -12.54 -4.19
CA ILE A 103 6.47 -13.22 -3.36
C ILE A 103 6.91 -14.68 -3.28
N ASN A 104 7.10 -15.20 -2.07
CA ASN A 104 7.55 -16.59 -1.84
C ASN A 104 8.86 -16.94 -2.57
N GLY A 105 9.71 -15.95 -2.84
CA GLY A 105 10.96 -16.11 -3.58
C GLY A 105 10.84 -15.99 -5.10
N ASP A 106 9.63 -15.94 -5.64
CA ASP A 106 9.41 -15.73 -7.08
C ASP A 106 9.40 -14.24 -7.41
N PRO A 107 10.10 -13.80 -8.48
CA PRO A 107 10.14 -12.40 -8.87
C PRO A 107 8.80 -11.93 -9.43
N ILE A 108 8.41 -10.71 -9.07
CA ILE A 108 7.19 -10.05 -9.55
C ILE A 108 7.54 -9.09 -10.68
N LYS A 109 6.65 -9.00 -11.67
CA LYS A 109 6.77 -8.04 -12.76
C LYS A 109 6.55 -6.60 -12.25
N ILE A 110 7.36 -5.67 -12.74
CA ILE A 110 7.21 -4.22 -12.58
C ILE A 110 6.73 -3.63 -13.91
#